data_AF-A0A8S3ESK0-F1
#
_entry.id   AF-A0A8S3ESK0-F1
#
_cell.length_a   1.000
_cell.length_b   1.000
_cell.length_c   1.000
_cell.angle_alpha   90.00
_cell.angle_beta   90.00
_cell.angle_gamma   90.00
#
_symmetry.space_group_name_H-M   'P 1'
#
loop_
_entity.id
_entity.type
_entity.pdbx_description
1 polymer ?
#
loop_
_entity_poly.entity_id
_entity_poly.type
_entity_poly.pdbx_seq_one_letter_code
_entity_poly.pdbx_strand_id
1 'polypeptide(L)'
;MVHFYHFWFIATFAISIQANHFRGGTITWKPINNNVSANGTVSVMITQTYIRNWSLINCTDAMIAAQSPPIDLTGKSGAGALLMCYDNCSTSGGYVGHEVPITGYCTDFSIVLDETVSQRSDVVDLTVGARFLVAFAATGNRQLLAVGSYTGWSLSSLIDLSIRPDNGLINTTPVATCISYISVPVNVQQTIQIPVLDADNDVVRCRFAIGTSECANACPPTSLPTGTTLSSSCMLTITGPTAGNYYLVAAQ
;
A
#
# COMPACT_ATOMS: atom_id res chain seq x y z
N MET A 1 14.06 -5.39 51.47
CA MET A 1 14.24 -5.68 50.03
C MET A 1 13.14 -4.94 49.28
N VAL A 2 13.49 -3.87 48.57
CA VAL A 2 12.53 -3.04 47.83
C VAL A 2 12.49 -3.58 46.39
N HIS A 3 11.35 -4.12 45.96
CA HIS A 3 11.14 -4.53 44.58
C HIS A 3 10.79 -3.31 43.73
N PHE A 4 11.72 -2.91 42.86
CA PHE A 4 11.45 -1.94 41.79
C PHE A 4 10.74 -2.67 40.64
N TYR A 5 9.49 -2.31 40.38
CA TYR A 5 8.79 -2.70 39.16
C TYR A 5 9.17 -1.71 38.05
N HIS A 6 9.91 -2.17 37.06
CA HIS A 6 10.14 -1.39 35.83
C HIS A 6 8.90 -1.48 34.95
N PHE A 7 8.12 -0.39 34.92
CA PHE A 7 7.12 -0.16 33.88
C PHE A 7 7.84 0.31 32.62
N TRP A 8 7.97 -0.56 31.62
CA TRP A 8 8.37 -0.16 30.28
C TRP A 8 7.19 0.54 29.60
N PHE A 9 7.18 1.87 29.63
CA PHE A 9 6.38 2.66 28.70
C PHE A 9 7.04 2.54 27.32
N ILE A 10 6.59 1.60 26.49
CA ILE A 10 6.86 1.65 25.06
C ILE A 10 5.95 2.76 24.51
N ALA A 11 6.47 3.99 24.49
CA ALA A 11 5.90 5.04 23.68
C ALA A 11 6.17 4.69 22.21
N THR A 12 5.26 3.95 21.58
CA THR A 12 5.19 3.92 20.12
C THR A 12 4.89 5.35 19.68
N PHE A 13 5.93 6.06 19.24
CA PHE A 13 5.78 7.34 18.57
C PHE A 13 5.06 7.10 17.23
N ALA A 14 3.73 6.98 17.29
CA ALA A 14 2.88 7.09 16.13
C ALA A 14 2.91 8.57 15.72
N ILE A 15 3.82 8.90 14.80
CA ILE A 15 3.88 10.21 14.17
C ILE A 15 2.47 10.47 13.58
N SER A 16 1.80 11.53 14.05
CA SER A 16 0.43 11.83 13.64
C SER A 16 0.43 12.47 12.25
N ILE A 17 0.51 11.63 11.22
CA ILE A 17 0.37 12.08 9.84
C ILE A 17 -1.13 12.17 9.57
N GLN A 18 -1.70 13.38 9.55
CA GLN A 18 -3.10 13.58 9.14
C GLN A 18 -3.32 13.00 7.74
N ALA A 19 -4.49 12.48 7.43
CA ALA A 19 -4.74 11.61 6.27
C ALA A 19 -5.64 12.20 5.17
N ASN A 20 -6.11 13.45 5.33
CA ASN A 20 -7.26 14.03 4.61
C ASN A 20 -7.14 14.10 3.08
N HIS A 21 -5.97 13.81 2.50
CA HIS A 21 -5.70 13.97 1.08
C HIS A 21 -5.33 12.68 0.37
N PHE A 22 -5.23 11.56 1.09
CA PHE A 22 -4.86 10.28 0.52
C PHE A 22 -6.09 9.53 0.00
N ARG A 23 -6.12 9.22 -1.29
CA ARG A 23 -7.23 8.54 -1.97
C ARG A 23 -6.95 7.07 -2.28
N GLY A 24 -5.69 6.64 -2.20
CA GLY A 24 -5.30 5.25 -2.47
C GLY A 24 -3.88 5.13 -2.99
N GLY A 25 -3.49 3.92 -3.38
CA GLY A 25 -2.19 3.68 -3.95
C GLY A 25 -1.83 2.20 -4.02
N THR A 26 -0.63 1.93 -4.52
CA THR A 26 -0.03 0.60 -4.58
C THR A 26 1.42 0.65 -4.10
N ILE A 27 1.89 -0.43 -3.51
CA ILE A 27 3.29 -0.68 -3.22
C ILE A 27 3.63 -2.01 -3.85
N THR A 28 4.63 -2.01 -4.72
CA THR A 28 5.16 -3.21 -5.36
C THR A 28 6.66 -3.24 -5.19
N TRP A 29 7.24 -4.42 -5.31
CA TRP A 29 8.68 -4.59 -5.28
C TRP A 29 9.09 -5.67 -6.28
N LYS A 30 10.35 -5.68 -6.69
CA LYS A 30 10.91 -6.80 -7.45
C LYS A 30 12.42 -6.87 -7.26
N PRO A 31 13.02 -8.07 -7.19
CA PRO A 31 14.47 -8.18 -7.29
C PRO A 31 14.91 -7.69 -8.68
N ILE A 32 15.97 -6.88 -8.73
CA ILE A 32 16.61 -6.46 -10.01
C ILE A 32 17.35 -7.65 -10.63
N ASN A 33 17.95 -8.49 -9.78
CA ASN A 33 18.50 -9.79 -10.15
C ASN A 33 17.97 -10.83 -9.16
N ASN A 34 17.29 -11.85 -9.67
CA ASN A 34 16.71 -12.93 -8.86
C ASN A 34 17.63 -14.16 -8.74
N ASN A 35 18.76 -14.20 -9.45
CA ASN A 35 19.76 -15.25 -9.38
C ASN A 35 20.97 -14.76 -8.56
N VAL A 36 20.86 -14.90 -7.25
CA VAL A 36 21.85 -14.44 -6.27
C VAL A 36 22.19 -15.56 -5.29
N SER A 37 23.38 -15.48 -4.68
CA SER A 37 23.82 -16.46 -3.69
C SER A 37 23.02 -16.33 -2.38
N ALA A 38 22.77 -17.45 -1.71
CA ALA A 38 21.95 -17.50 -0.50
C ALA A 38 22.49 -16.67 0.68
N ASN A 39 23.78 -16.34 0.68
CA ASN A 39 24.45 -15.55 1.72
C ASN A 39 24.78 -14.12 1.27
N GLY A 40 24.21 -13.67 0.16
CA GLY A 40 24.48 -12.37 -0.45
C GLY A 40 23.47 -11.28 -0.08
N THR A 41 23.61 -10.15 -0.76
CA THR A 41 22.60 -9.10 -0.86
C THR A 41 21.96 -9.12 -2.24
N VAL A 42 20.72 -8.66 -2.33
CA VAL A 42 19.98 -8.47 -3.57
C VAL A 42 19.46 -7.05 -3.64
N SER A 43 19.67 -6.40 -4.79
CA SER A 43 19.05 -5.11 -5.08
C SER A 43 17.59 -5.31 -5.42
N VAL A 44 16.71 -4.64 -4.67
CA VAL A 44 15.26 -4.70 -4.81
C VAL A 44 14.76 -3.32 -5.23
N MET A 45 14.04 -3.28 -6.34
CA MET A 45 13.33 -2.09 -6.78
C MET A 45 11.96 -2.05 -6.11
N ILE A 46 11.74 -1.08 -5.24
CA ILE A 46 10.44 -0.80 -4.63
C ILE A 46 9.77 0.30 -5.44
N THR A 47 8.56 0.08 -5.92
CA THR A 47 7.76 1.08 -6.63
C THR A 47 6.52 1.41 -5.83
N GLN A 48 6.31 2.70 -5.59
CA GLN A 48 5.20 3.23 -4.82
C GLN A 48 4.38 4.14 -5.73
N THR A 49 3.08 3.90 -5.81
CA THR A 49 2.13 4.79 -6.50
C THR A 49 1.11 5.27 -5.48
N TYR A 50 0.83 6.57 -5.49
CA TYR A 50 -0.11 7.17 -4.55
C TYR A 50 -1.04 8.13 -5.26
N ILE A 51 -2.31 8.06 -4.88
CA ILE A 51 -3.39 8.90 -5.39
C ILE A 51 -3.80 9.86 -4.29
N ARG A 52 -3.87 11.15 -4.61
CA ARG A 52 -4.21 12.23 -3.67
C ARG A 52 -5.18 13.23 -4.27
N ASN A 53 -5.74 14.12 -3.44
CA ASN A 53 -6.62 15.19 -3.91
C ASN A 53 -5.86 16.18 -4.79
N TRP A 54 -6.29 16.34 -6.04
CA TRP A 54 -5.65 17.25 -6.99
C TRP A 54 -5.71 18.71 -6.54
N SER A 55 -6.85 19.15 -6.02
CA SER A 55 -7.10 20.50 -5.52
C SER A 55 -6.17 20.96 -4.39
N LEU A 56 -5.43 20.01 -3.78
CA LEU A 56 -4.53 20.28 -2.66
C LEU A 56 -3.07 19.95 -2.98
N ILE A 57 -2.84 19.04 -3.94
CA ILE A 57 -1.53 18.60 -4.42
C ILE A 57 -1.65 18.49 -5.94
N ASN A 58 -1.34 19.58 -6.64
CA ASN A 58 -1.59 19.68 -8.07
C ASN A 58 -0.45 19.04 -8.88
N CYS A 59 -0.81 18.06 -9.70
CA CYS A 59 0.02 17.66 -10.84
C CYS A 59 -0.41 18.43 -12.10
N THR A 60 0.53 18.61 -13.02
CA THR A 60 0.33 19.28 -14.31
C THR A 60 1.01 18.48 -15.42
N ASP A 61 0.61 18.70 -16.67
CA ASP A 61 1.24 18.06 -17.83
C ASP A 61 2.76 18.35 -17.90
N ALA A 62 3.18 19.56 -17.50
CA ALA A 62 4.60 19.93 -17.47
C ALA A 62 5.38 19.10 -16.43
N MET A 63 4.80 18.85 -15.25
CA MET A 63 5.43 18.02 -14.22
C MET A 63 5.53 16.55 -14.65
N ILE A 64 4.51 16.05 -15.35
CA ILE A 64 4.51 14.68 -15.90
C ILE A 64 5.58 14.56 -16.98
N ALA A 65 5.63 15.49 -17.93
CA ALA A 65 6.57 15.46 -19.04
C ALA A 65 8.03 15.61 -18.56
N ALA A 66 8.28 16.48 -17.59
CA ALA A 66 9.61 16.72 -17.05
C ALA A 66 10.03 15.70 -15.98
N GLN A 67 9.08 14.90 -15.46
CA GLN A 67 9.26 14.12 -14.22
C GLN A 67 9.88 14.97 -13.11
N SER A 68 9.45 16.23 -12.99
CA SER A 68 10.04 17.24 -12.11
C SER A 68 9.16 18.50 -12.03
N PRO A 69 9.11 19.19 -10.88
CA PRO A 69 9.60 18.75 -9.56
C PRO A 69 8.78 17.57 -9.02
N PRO A 70 9.25 16.88 -7.96
CA PRO A 70 8.39 15.97 -7.22
C PRO A 70 7.18 16.71 -6.64
N ILE A 71 6.12 15.98 -6.30
CA ILE A 71 4.92 16.59 -5.70
C ILE A 71 5.28 17.34 -4.40
N ASP A 72 4.69 18.51 -4.21
CA ASP A 72 4.89 19.27 -2.98
C ASP A 72 3.94 18.77 -1.88
N LEU A 73 4.53 18.18 -0.84
CA LEU A 73 3.81 17.76 0.36
C LEU A 73 4.02 18.72 1.54
N THR A 74 4.64 19.88 1.33
CA THR A 74 4.93 20.84 2.41
C THR A 74 3.66 21.27 3.13
N GLY A 75 3.62 21.09 4.45
CA GLY A 75 2.44 21.38 5.26
C GLY A 75 1.23 20.46 4.99
N LYS A 76 1.43 19.35 4.25
CA LYS A 76 0.42 18.34 3.95
C LYS A 76 0.72 17.01 4.64
N SER A 77 -0.30 16.16 4.65
CA SER A 77 -0.20 14.75 5.01
C SER A 77 0.92 14.02 4.26
N GLY A 78 1.89 13.49 4.99
CA GLY A 78 3.00 12.71 4.43
C GLY A 78 4.25 13.52 4.11
N ALA A 79 4.31 14.80 4.47
CA ALA A 79 5.54 15.60 4.36
C ALA A 79 6.71 14.92 5.08
N GLY A 80 7.77 14.59 4.33
CA GLY A 80 8.95 13.91 4.87
C GLY A 80 8.69 12.47 5.35
N ALA A 81 7.53 11.89 5.07
CA ALA A 81 7.22 10.53 5.47
C ALA A 81 7.97 9.51 4.59
N LEU A 82 8.28 8.37 5.21
CA LEU A 82 9.00 7.26 4.61
C LEU A 82 8.12 6.02 4.54
N LEU A 83 8.46 5.10 3.67
CA LEU A 83 7.89 3.77 3.62
C LEU A 83 8.52 2.94 4.75
N MET A 84 7.81 2.82 5.86
CA MET A 84 8.37 2.23 7.08
C MET A 84 8.29 0.71 7.05
N CYS A 85 9.22 0.04 7.73
CA CYS A 85 8.96 -1.33 8.16
C CYS A 85 7.89 -1.34 9.25
N TYR A 86 6.87 -2.17 9.07
CA TYR A 86 5.72 -2.27 9.97
C TYR A 86 5.74 -3.55 10.82
N ASP A 87 6.14 -4.68 10.22
CA ASP A 87 6.15 -5.97 10.91
C ASP A 87 7.34 -6.83 10.45
N ASN A 88 7.81 -7.71 11.34
CA ASN A 88 9.01 -8.54 11.16
C ASN A 88 10.28 -7.73 10.82
N CYS A 89 10.43 -6.55 11.44
CA CYS A 89 11.53 -5.63 11.12
C CYS A 89 12.92 -6.13 11.49
N SER A 90 13.02 -7.11 12.40
CA SER A 90 14.28 -7.80 12.72
C SER A 90 14.81 -8.66 11.57
N THR A 91 13.94 -9.08 10.64
CA THR A 91 14.29 -9.87 9.45
C THR A 91 14.24 -9.04 8.17
N SER A 92 14.39 -7.71 8.31
CA SER A 92 14.28 -6.77 7.20
C SER A 92 15.49 -6.72 6.27
N GLY A 93 16.56 -7.47 6.57
CA GLY A 93 17.74 -7.55 5.71
C GLY A 93 18.49 -6.23 5.52
N GLY A 94 18.37 -5.29 6.47
CA GLY A 94 19.05 -3.98 6.41
C GLY A 94 18.15 -2.80 6.03
N TYR A 95 16.86 -3.02 5.79
CA TYR A 95 15.93 -1.95 5.40
C TYR A 95 15.72 -0.87 6.48
N VAL A 96 15.71 -1.26 7.76
CA VAL A 96 15.51 -0.32 8.87
C VAL A 96 16.67 0.67 8.93
N GLY A 97 16.37 1.97 8.94
CA GLY A 97 17.34 3.07 8.83
C GLY A 97 17.71 3.45 7.39
N HIS A 98 17.21 2.71 6.40
CA HIS A 98 17.38 2.98 4.96
C HIS A 98 16.02 3.05 4.25
N GLU A 99 14.99 3.51 4.95
CA GLU A 99 13.63 3.60 4.43
C GLU A 99 13.55 4.61 3.28
N VAL A 100 12.78 4.26 2.25
CA VAL A 100 12.62 5.12 1.07
C VAL A 100 11.51 6.16 1.29
N PRO A 101 11.68 7.41 0.83
CA PRO A 101 10.63 8.41 1.00
C PRO A 101 9.36 8.07 0.21
N ILE A 102 8.23 8.69 0.57
CA ILE A 102 6.94 8.48 -0.12
C ILE A 102 6.61 9.56 -1.16
N THR A 103 7.37 10.65 -1.19
CA THR A 103 7.17 11.76 -2.14
C THR A 103 7.57 11.33 -3.55
N GLY A 104 6.62 11.25 -4.48
CA GLY A 104 6.86 10.81 -5.86
C GLY A 104 6.82 11.95 -6.89
N TYR A 105 6.95 11.57 -8.15
CA TYR A 105 6.82 12.43 -9.32
C TYR A 105 5.46 12.22 -9.98
N CYS A 106 4.92 13.27 -10.59
CA CYS A 106 3.63 13.19 -11.26
C CYS A 106 3.65 12.16 -12.39
N THR A 107 2.65 11.30 -12.42
CA THR A 107 2.41 10.38 -13.54
C THR A 107 1.09 10.66 -14.23
N ASP A 108 0.09 11.15 -13.50
CA ASP A 108 -1.23 11.46 -14.05
C ASP A 108 -2.02 12.40 -13.12
N PHE A 109 -3.09 13.01 -13.62
CA PHE A 109 -4.09 13.72 -12.82
C PHE A 109 -5.46 13.82 -13.51
N SER A 110 -6.50 14.03 -12.71
CA SER A 110 -7.86 14.32 -13.16
C SER A 110 -8.47 15.44 -12.33
N ILE A 111 -8.74 16.57 -12.97
CA ILE A 111 -9.42 17.72 -12.32
C ILE A 111 -10.87 17.35 -11.98
N VAL A 112 -11.54 16.58 -12.85
CA VAL A 112 -12.95 16.20 -12.68
C VAL A 112 -13.14 15.23 -11.52
N LEU A 113 -12.19 14.30 -11.32
CA LEU A 113 -12.22 13.35 -10.21
C LEU A 113 -11.49 13.88 -8.96
N ASP A 114 -10.88 15.06 -9.04
CA ASP A 114 -10.03 15.63 -7.99
C ASP A 114 -8.91 14.67 -7.56
N GLU A 115 -8.19 14.12 -8.53
CA GLU A 115 -7.16 13.10 -8.35
C GLU A 115 -5.81 13.52 -8.93
N THR A 116 -4.75 13.36 -8.14
CA THR A 116 -3.35 13.47 -8.55
C THR A 116 -2.71 12.12 -8.32
N VAL A 117 -2.00 11.60 -9.33
CA VAL A 117 -1.25 10.35 -9.23
C VAL A 117 0.25 10.66 -9.27
N SER A 118 0.94 10.18 -8.24
CA SER A 118 2.40 10.27 -8.14
C SER A 118 3.03 8.89 -8.01
N GLN A 119 4.15 8.67 -8.67
CA GLN A 119 4.93 7.44 -8.57
C GLN A 119 6.40 7.72 -8.24
N ARG A 120 7.04 6.76 -7.59
CA ARG A 120 8.50 6.71 -7.44
C ARG A 120 8.97 5.26 -7.42
N SER A 121 10.21 5.06 -7.84
CA SER A 121 10.90 3.80 -7.71
C SER A 121 12.26 4.04 -7.07
N ASP A 122 12.58 3.24 -6.06
CA ASP A 122 13.84 3.29 -5.33
C ASP A 122 14.46 1.91 -5.30
N VAL A 123 15.80 1.86 -5.33
CA VAL A 123 16.54 0.61 -5.21
C VAL A 123 17.12 0.54 -3.81
N VAL A 124 16.84 -0.57 -3.12
CA VAL A 124 17.40 -0.89 -1.81
C VAL A 124 18.13 -2.21 -1.88
N ASP A 125 19.28 -2.32 -1.21
CA ASP A 125 20.02 -3.57 -1.11
C ASP A 125 19.65 -4.28 0.18
N LEU A 126 19.12 -5.51 0.06
CA LEU A 126 18.62 -6.30 1.18
C LEU A 126 19.31 -7.65 1.24
N THR A 127 19.55 -8.17 2.45
CA THR A 127 20.06 -9.53 2.63
C THR A 127 19.09 -10.56 2.07
N VAL A 128 19.60 -11.58 1.36
CA VAL A 128 18.79 -12.70 0.87
C VAL A 128 18.11 -13.42 2.06
N GLY A 129 16.85 -13.82 1.88
CA GLY A 129 16.02 -14.39 2.94
C GLY A 129 15.30 -13.38 3.82
N ALA A 130 15.46 -12.07 3.59
CA ALA A 130 14.67 -11.06 4.28
C ALA A 130 13.17 -11.26 4.05
N ARG A 131 12.37 -11.14 5.11
CA ARG A 131 10.91 -11.27 5.06
C ARG A 131 10.29 -10.29 6.05
N PHE A 132 9.60 -9.27 5.56
CA PHE A 132 9.07 -8.19 6.39
C PHE A 132 7.96 -7.42 5.69
N LEU A 133 7.08 -6.79 6.49
CA LEU A 133 6.01 -5.96 5.97
C LEU A 133 6.49 -4.51 5.90
N VAL A 134 6.39 -3.88 4.72
CA VAL A 134 6.53 -2.44 4.57
C VAL A 134 5.15 -1.80 4.52
N ALA A 135 5.00 -0.61 5.08
CA ALA A 135 3.76 0.13 5.03
C ALA A 135 3.97 1.64 4.99
N PHE A 136 3.13 2.31 4.20
CA PHE A 136 2.84 3.71 4.41
C PHE A 136 1.53 3.79 5.19
N ALA A 137 1.60 4.36 6.39
CA ALA A 137 0.45 4.49 7.28
C ALA A 137 0.31 5.92 7.78
N ALA A 138 -0.92 6.30 8.07
CA ALA A 138 -1.25 7.62 8.58
C ALA A 138 -2.41 7.53 9.57
N THR A 139 -2.45 8.46 10.52
CA THR A 139 -3.48 8.53 11.55
C THR A 139 -4.42 9.69 11.26
N GLY A 140 -5.73 9.46 11.38
CA GLY A 140 -6.74 10.46 11.04
C GLY A 140 -7.59 10.08 9.84
N ASN A 141 -8.54 10.96 9.52
CA ASN A 141 -9.66 10.64 8.66
C ASN A 141 -9.21 10.60 7.18
N ARG A 142 -9.44 9.49 6.46
CA ARG A 142 -9.39 9.47 4.98
C ARG A 142 -10.65 10.11 4.40
N GLN A 143 -11.76 9.45 4.67
CA GLN A 143 -13.10 9.71 4.16
C GLN A 143 -14.08 8.98 5.07
N LEU A 144 -15.32 9.46 5.18
CA LEU A 144 -16.32 8.79 6.01
C LEU A 144 -16.73 7.48 5.31
N LEU A 145 -16.29 6.35 5.87
CA LEU A 145 -16.71 5.04 5.39
C LEU A 145 -18.12 4.74 5.86
N ALA A 146 -18.91 4.12 4.99
CA ALA A 146 -20.26 3.68 5.31
C ALA A 146 -20.29 2.58 6.37
N VAL A 147 -19.21 1.80 6.44
CA VAL A 147 -19.01 0.71 7.40
C VAL A 147 -17.53 0.65 7.79
N GLY A 148 -17.22 0.34 9.06
CA GLY A 148 -15.85 0.28 9.58
C GLY A 148 -15.46 1.51 10.41
N SER A 149 -14.17 1.61 10.77
CA SER A 149 -13.64 2.71 11.58
C SER A 149 -12.73 3.65 10.78
N TYR A 150 -12.71 4.89 11.24
CA TYR A 150 -12.13 6.08 10.60
C TYR A 150 -10.78 6.50 11.22
N THR A 151 -10.23 5.72 12.15
CA THR A 151 -9.15 6.17 13.05
C THR A 151 -7.75 6.14 12.43
N GLY A 152 -7.59 5.59 11.22
CA GLY A 152 -6.31 5.55 10.53
C GLY A 152 -6.31 4.54 9.40
N TRP A 153 -5.20 4.48 8.68
CA TRP A 153 -5.07 3.60 7.54
C TRP A 153 -3.62 3.20 7.28
N SER A 154 -3.45 2.07 6.61
CA SER A 154 -2.20 1.63 6.03
C SER A 154 -2.39 1.23 4.57
N LEU A 155 -1.32 1.37 3.80
CA LEU A 155 -1.10 0.65 2.55
C LEU A 155 0.20 -0.13 2.77
N SER A 156 0.14 -1.45 2.64
CA SER A 156 1.25 -2.33 2.99
C SER A 156 1.55 -3.36 1.90
N SER A 157 2.80 -3.82 1.88
CA SER A 157 3.26 -4.92 1.03
C SER A 157 4.20 -5.82 1.84
N LEU A 158 4.08 -7.13 1.66
CA LEU A 158 5.05 -8.09 2.19
C LEU A 158 6.22 -8.18 1.22
N ILE A 159 7.42 -7.89 1.69
CA ILE A 159 8.67 -8.20 0.99
C ILE A 159 9.13 -9.58 1.46
N ASP A 160 9.38 -10.48 0.52
CA ASP A 160 9.77 -11.87 0.77
C ASP A 160 10.88 -12.28 -0.19
N LEU A 161 12.13 -12.16 0.27
CA LEU A 161 13.34 -12.49 -0.48
C LEU A 161 13.82 -13.91 -0.20
N SER A 162 12.91 -14.79 0.23
CA SER A 162 13.22 -16.22 0.33
C SER A 162 13.50 -16.82 -1.04
N ILE A 163 14.48 -17.72 -1.09
CA ILE A 163 14.79 -18.47 -2.30
C ILE A 163 13.69 -19.50 -2.50
N ARG A 164 13.11 -19.51 -3.70
CA ARG A 164 12.07 -20.47 -4.05
C ARG A 164 12.65 -21.90 -4.10
N PRO A 165 11.98 -22.88 -3.48
CA PRO A 165 12.44 -24.27 -3.49
C PRO A 165 12.45 -24.93 -4.87
N ASP A 166 11.64 -24.46 -5.82
CA ASP A 166 11.39 -25.12 -7.10
C ASP A 166 12.38 -24.72 -8.20
N ASN A 167 12.80 -23.45 -8.25
CA ASN A 167 13.75 -22.95 -9.27
C ASN A 167 15.03 -22.33 -8.70
N GLY A 168 15.15 -22.20 -7.37
CA GLY A 168 16.34 -21.64 -6.72
C GLY A 168 16.52 -20.13 -6.92
N LEU A 169 15.51 -19.44 -7.46
CA LEU A 169 15.51 -17.99 -7.67
C LEU A 169 14.75 -17.27 -6.55
N ILE A 170 15.04 -15.99 -6.35
CA ILE A 170 14.20 -15.13 -5.51
C ILE A 170 12.88 -14.86 -6.25
N ASN A 171 11.78 -14.89 -5.50
CA ASN A 171 10.45 -14.64 -6.06
C ASN A 171 10.32 -13.22 -6.63
N THR A 172 9.74 -13.08 -7.83
CA THR A 172 9.21 -11.81 -8.29
C THR A 172 7.75 -11.73 -7.87
N THR A 173 7.39 -10.79 -6.99
CA THR A 173 5.99 -10.67 -6.55
C THR A 173 5.08 -10.26 -7.71
N PRO A 174 3.82 -10.71 -7.73
CA PRO A 174 2.83 -10.13 -8.62
C PRO A 174 2.62 -8.64 -8.31
N VAL A 175 2.24 -7.92 -9.34
CA VAL A 175 1.85 -6.52 -9.31
C VAL A 175 0.33 -6.44 -9.46
N ALA A 176 -0.33 -5.92 -8.43
CA ALA A 176 -1.71 -5.49 -8.53
C ALA A 176 -1.76 -3.98 -8.77
N THR A 177 -2.57 -3.54 -9.72
CA THR A 177 -2.88 -2.13 -9.92
C THR A 177 -4.35 -1.91 -9.66
N CYS A 178 -4.70 -0.85 -8.93
CA CYS A 178 -6.10 -0.49 -8.75
C CYS A 178 -6.20 1.02 -8.62
N ILE A 179 -7.10 1.62 -9.39
CA ILE A 179 -7.45 3.02 -9.25
C ILE A 179 -8.50 3.15 -8.14
N SER A 180 -8.34 4.15 -7.30
CA SER A 180 -9.33 4.54 -6.30
C SER A 180 -9.65 6.01 -6.55
N TYR A 181 -10.91 6.41 -6.76
CA TYR A 181 -12.14 5.63 -6.50
C TYR A 181 -12.72 4.89 -7.72
N ILE A 182 -13.42 3.78 -7.46
CA ILE A 182 -14.31 3.16 -8.43
C ILE A 182 -15.75 3.49 -8.05
N SER A 183 -16.44 4.23 -8.92
CA SER A 183 -17.84 4.59 -8.70
C SER A 183 -18.75 3.41 -9.02
N VAL A 184 -19.59 3.02 -8.06
CA VAL A 184 -20.62 1.98 -8.25
C VAL A 184 -22.01 2.64 -8.21
N PRO A 185 -22.88 2.41 -9.20
CA PRO A 185 -24.24 2.95 -9.16
C PRO A 185 -25.05 2.35 -8.01
N VAL A 186 -25.89 3.17 -7.39
CA VAL A 186 -26.70 2.77 -6.22
C VAL A 186 -27.64 1.63 -6.60
N ASN A 187 -27.65 0.58 -5.78
CA ASN A 187 -28.46 -0.63 -5.95
C ASN A 187 -28.22 -1.39 -7.27
N VAL A 188 -27.08 -1.16 -7.94
CA VAL A 188 -26.68 -1.93 -9.12
C VAL A 188 -25.44 -2.74 -8.77
N GLN A 189 -25.53 -4.06 -8.96
CA GLN A 189 -24.37 -4.94 -8.79
C GLN A 189 -23.33 -4.61 -9.87
N GLN A 190 -22.08 -4.41 -9.43
CA GLN A 190 -20.94 -4.20 -10.30
C GLN A 190 -19.94 -5.32 -10.11
N THR A 191 -19.32 -5.73 -11.21
CA THR A 191 -18.20 -6.65 -11.21
C THR A 191 -16.96 -5.91 -11.71
N ILE A 192 -15.99 -5.77 -10.83
CA ILE A 192 -14.75 -5.02 -11.06
C ILE A 192 -13.61 -6.01 -11.16
N GLN A 193 -12.91 -6.01 -12.30
CA GLN A 193 -11.66 -6.75 -12.42
C GLN A 193 -10.55 -5.97 -11.73
N ILE A 194 -9.87 -6.58 -10.76
CA ILE A 194 -8.61 -6.04 -10.23
C ILE A 194 -7.51 -6.52 -11.17
N PRO A 195 -6.85 -5.62 -11.93
CA PRO A 195 -5.78 -6.01 -12.83
C PRO A 195 -4.56 -6.46 -12.03
N VAL A 196 -4.19 -7.70 -12.25
CA VAL A 196 -3.01 -8.35 -11.67
C VAL A 196 -2.10 -8.82 -12.80
N LEU A 197 -0.80 -8.71 -12.58
CA LEU A 197 0.25 -9.15 -13.49
C LEU A 197 1.32 -9.86 -12.68
N ASP A 198 1.80 -11.00 -13.16
CA ASP A 198 2.94 -11.70 -12.59
C ASP A 198 4.02 -11.87 -13.65
N ALA A 199 5.26 -11.53 -13.29
CA ALA A 199 6.38 -11.56 -14.22
C ALA A 199 6.98 -12.96 -14.41
N ASP A 200 6.84 -13.83 -13.40
CA ASP A 200 7.34 -15.20 -13.39
C ASP A 200 6.28 -16.20 -13.92
N ASN A 201 5.14 -15.66 -14.38
CA ASN A 201 4.02 -16.39 -14.94
C ASN A 201 3.36 -17.36 -13.93
N ASP A 202 3.47 -17.02 -12.63
CA ASP A 202 2.83 -17.73 -11.52
C ASP A 202 1.31 -17.50 -11.52
N VAL A 203 0.58 -18.42 -10.89
CA VAL A 203 -0.88 -18.30 -10.75
C VAL A 203 -1.21 -17.29 -9.65
N VAL A 204 -1.53 -16.06 -10.06
CA VAL A 204 -2.02 -15.02 -9.14
C VAL A 204 -3.41 -15.37 -8.65
N ARG A 205 -3.63 -15.25 -7.34
CA ARG A 205 -4.94 -15.40 -6.72
C ARG A 205 -5.21 -14.24 -5.79
N CYS A 206 -6.44 -13.74 -5.82
CA CYS A 206 -6.89 -12.75 -4.85
C CYS A 206 -7.70 -13.38 -3.73
N ARG A 207 -7.59 -12.79 -2.54
CA ARG A 207 -8.46 -13.04 -1.39
C ARG A 207 -8.73 -11.73 -0.64
N PHE A 208 -9.76 -11.74 0.19
CA PHE A 208 -9.90 -10.64 1.14
C PHE A 208 -8.74 -10.66 2.14
N ALA A 209 -8.31 -9.46 2.53
CA ALA A 209 -7.37 -9.28 3.61
C ALA A 209 -7.99 -9.80 4.92
N ILE A 210 -7.16 -10.39 5.79
CA ILE A 210 -7.58 -10.94 7.08
C ILE A 210 -6.62 -10.50 8.20
N GLY A 211 -7.17 -10.34 9.40
CA GLY A 211 -6.38 -10.06 10.58
C GLY A 211 -5.91 -8.60 10.69
N THR A 212 -5.28 -8.31 11.82
CA THR A 212 -4.92 -6.94 12.20
C THR A 212 -3.79 -6.35 11.36
N SER A 213 -2.91 -7.19 10.83
CA SER A 213 -1.76 -6.79 10.00
C SER A 213 -2.16 -6.41 8.57
N GLU A 214 -3.19 -7.04 7.99
CA GLU A 214 -3.58 -6.80 6.59
C GLU A 214 -4.72 -5.76 6.47
N CYS A 215 -5.70 -5.79 7.36
CA CYS A 215 -6.91 -4.96 7.25
C CYS A 215 -7.36 -4.30 8.54
N ALA A 216 -6.68 -4.51 9.67
CA ALA A 216 -7.02 -3.94 10.96
C ALA A 216 -8.51 -4.13 11.32
N ASN A 217 -9.30 -3.05 11.29
CA ASN A 217 -10.73 -3.02 11.58
C ASN A 217 -11.62 -2.89 10.33
N ALA A 218 -11.02 -2.94 9.14
CA ALA A 218 -11.69 -2.88 7.84
C ALA A 218 -11.72 -4.25 7.14
N CYS A 219 -11.57 -5.35 7.88
CA CYS A 219 -11.58 -6.70 7.35
C CYS A 219 -12.99 -7.12 6.88
N PRO A 220 -13.14 -7.58 5.63
CA PRO A 220 -14.39 -8.20 5.16
C PRO A 220 -14.74 -9.47 5.97
N PRO A 221 -16.01 -9.88 6.04
CA PRO A 221 -17.14 -9.35 5.27
C PRO A 221 -17.83 -8.15 5.93
N THR A 222 -17.56 -7.86 7.21
CA THR A 222 -18.34 -6.88 7.98
C THR A 222 -18.01 -5.43 7.62
N SER A 223 -16.89 -5.17 6.95
CA SER A 223 -16.51 -3.83 6.45
C SER A 223 -17.11 -3.48 5.09
N LEU A 224 -17.84 -4.40 4.46
CA LEU A 224 -18.39 -4.24 3.10
C LEU A 224 -19.90 -4.48 3.07
N PRO A 225 -20.60 -4.02 2.01
CA PRO A 225 -22.01 -4.33 1.82
C PRO A 225 -22.26 -5.84 1.81
N THR A 226 -23.40 -6.27 2.38
CA THR A 226 -23.81 -7.67 2.37
C THR A 226 -23.86 -8.23 0.95
N GLY A 227 -23.30 -9.43 0.75
CA GLY A 227 -23.24 -10.07 -0.56
C GLY A 227 -22.02 -9.67 -1.40
N THR A 228 -21.11 -8.84 -0.89
CA THR A 228 -19.84 -8.55 -1.56
C THR A 228 -18.96 -9.80 -1.60
N THR A 229 -18.42 -10.13 -2.78
CA THR A 229 -17.55 -11.30 -2.98
C THR A 229 -16.30 -10.94 -3.76
N LEU A 230 -15.22 -11.68 -3.53
CA LEU A 230 -13.97 -11.60 -4.28
C LEU A 230 -13.58 -13.00 -4.73
N SER A 231 -13.52 -13.21 -6.05
CA SER A 231 -13.09 -14.48 -6.61
C SER A 231 -11.56 -14.65 -6.52
N SER A 232 -11.10 -15.91 -6.60
CA SER A 232 -9.67 -16.20 -6.74
C SER A 232 -9.07 -15.65 -8.03
N SER A 233 -9.88 -15.35 -9.05
CA SER A 233 -9.47 -14.69 -10.29
C SER A 233 -9.50 -13.16 -10.21
N CYS A 234 -9.55 -12.59 -9.00
CA CYS A 234 -9.49 -11.14 -8.76
C CYS A 234 -10.70 -10.36 -9.29
N MET A 235 -11.87 -10.99 -9.30
CA MET A 235 -13.14 -10.32 -9.63
C MET A 235 -13.87 -9.95 -8.35
N LEU A 236 -13.99 -8.64 -8.12
CA LEU A 236 -14.76 -8.08 -7.01
C LEU A 236 -16.19 -7.84 -7.47
N THR A 237 -17.16 -8.48 -6.82
CA THR A 237 -18.59 -8.23 -7.02
C THR A 237 -19.13 -7.48 -5.82
N ILE A 238 -19.68 -6.28 -6.05
CA ILE A 238 -20.17 -5.39 -4.99
C ILE A 238 -21.48 -4.69 -5.43
N THR A 239 -22.37 -4.42 -4.47
CA THR A 239 -23.56 -3.58 -4.68
C THR A 239 -23.57 -2.48 -3.63
N GLY A 240 -23.55 -1.22 -4.05
CA GLY A 240 -23.61 -0.07 -3.14
C GLY A 240 -25.06 0.28 -2.78
N PRO A 241 -25.51 0.12 -1.52
CA PRO A 241 -26.91 0.35 -1.14
C PRO A 241 -27.31 1.83 -1.03
N THR A 242 -26.34 2.73 -0.83
CA THR A 242 -26.60 4.14 -0.49
C THR A 242 -25.72 5.07 -1.32
N ALA A 243 -26.33 6.15 -1.83
CA ALA A 243 -25.60 7.21 -2.53
C ALA A 243 -24.64 7.97 -1.60
N GLY A 244 -23.48 8.40 -2.11
CA GLY A 244 -22.53 9.23 -1.37
C GLY A 244 -21.72 8.49 -0.30
N ASN A 245 -21.89 7.17 -0.19
CA ASN A 245 -21.17 6.32 0.75
C ASN A 245 -19.90 5.74 0.13
N TYR A 246 -18.84 5.62 0.94
CA TYR A 246 -17.58 5.00 0.55
C TYR A 246 -17.37 3.67 1.27
N TYR A 247 -16.83 2.69 0.54
CA TYR A 247 -16.52 1.36 1.05
C TYR A 247 -15.04 1.08 0.80
N LEU A 248 -14.33 0.61 1.82
CA LEU A 248 -12.92 0.23 1.69
C LEU A 248 -12.82 -1.27 1.47
N VAL A 249 -12.29 -1.66 0.31
CA VAL A 249 -12.01 -3.06 -0.01
C VAL A 249 -10.53 -3.32 0.26
N ALA A 250 -10.24 -4.10 1.31
CA ALA A 250 -8.91 -4.62 1.59
C ALA A 250 -8.77 -6.03 0.98
N ALA A 251 -7.87 -6.17 0.01
CA ALA A 251 -7.61 -7.42 -0.70
C ALA A 251 -6.09 -7.67 -0.80
N GLN A 252 -5.71 -8.94 -0.91
CA GLN A 252 -4.35 -9.39 -1.14
C GLN A 252 -4.32 -10.38 -2.30
#